data_AF-A0A3C2E5L5-F1
#
_entry.id   AF-A0A3C2E5L5-F1
#
_cell.length_a   1.000
_cell.length_b   1.000
_cell.length_c   1.000
_cell.angle_alpha   90.00
_cell.angle_beta   90.00
_cell.angle_gamma   90.00
#
_symmetry.space_group_name_H-M   'P 1'
#
loop_
_entity.id
_entity.type
_entity.pdbx_description
1 polymer ?
#
loop_
_entity_poly.entity_id
_entity_poly.type
_entity_poly.pdbx_seq_one_letter_code
_entity_poly.pdbx_strand_id
1 'polypeptide(L)'
;MRMIEPDRMDAARARLTREAVAYAFGIEPEDIDQPTRGASHIALARQVAMYLAHISFELSLSRVALAFRRDRTTASHACHVVEDRRDDPDFDARLDRLEA
;
A
#
# COMPACT_ATOMS: atom_id res chain seq x y z
N MET A 1 -9.92 -4.59 25.37
CA MET A 1 -9.78 -4.54 23.90
C MET A 1 -8.36 -4.97 23.57
N ARG A 2 -8.13 -6.19 23.06
CA ARG A 2 -6.77 -6.64 22.70
C ARG A 2 -6.31 -5.82 21.50
N MET A 3 -5.26 -5.03 21.66
CA MET A 3 -4.55 -4.45 20.52
C MET A 3 -4.02 -5.63 19.71
N ILE A 4 -4.57 -5.84 18.52
CA ILE A 4 -3.97 -6.78 17.57
C ILE A 4 -2.73 -6.05 17.08
N GLU A 5 -1.56 -6.46 17.54
CA GLU A 5 -0.30 -6.05 16.92
C GLU A 5 -0.19 -6.75 15.56
N PRO A 6 0.32 -6.08 14.52
CA PRO A 6 0.50 -6.74 13.24
C PRO A 6 1.43 -7.93 13.45
N ASP A 7 1.02 -9.09 12.95
CA ASP A 7 1.88 -10.27 12.94
C ASP A 7 3.25 -9.87 12.36
N ARG A 8 4.35 -10.41 12.88
CA ARG A 8 5.71 -10.02 12.46
C ARG A 8 5.86 -10.12 10.93
N MET A 9 5.18 -11.09 10.32
CA MET A 9 5.15 -11.26 8.88
C MET A 9 4.37 -10.14 8.17
N ASP A 10 3.30 -9.63 8.75
CA ASP A 10 2.52 -8.51 8.16
C ASP A 10 3.33 -7.22 8.12
N ALA A 11 4.09 -6.94 9.19
CA ALA A 11 5.02 -5.82 9.21
C ALA A 11 6.12 -5.99 8.15
N ALA A 12 6.67 -7.21 7.99
CA ALA A 12 7.68 -7.51 6.98
C ALA A 12 7.13 -7.36 5.55
N ARG A 13 5.93 -7.86 5.28
CA ARG A 13 5.22 -7.72 3.99
C ARG A 13 4.95 -6.27 3.66
N ALA A 14 4.41 -5.52 4.61
CA ALA A 14 4.16 -4.10 4.42
C ALA A 14 5.45 -3.30 4.22
N ARG A 15 6.57 -3.70 4.84
CA ARG A 15 7.88 -3.11 4.54
C ARG A 15 8.30 -3.43 3.10
N LEU A 16 8.20 -4.69 2.68
CA LEU A 16 8.57 -5.11 1.32
C LEU A 16 7.79 -4.33 0.25
N THR A 17 6.47 -4.18 0.40
CA THR A 17 5.67 -3.42 -0.58
C THR A 17 6.00 -1.93 -0.57
N ARG A 18 6.26 -1.32 0.58
CA ARG A 18 6.72 0.08 0.65
C ARG A 18 8.01 0.27 -0.15
N GLU A 19 9.01 -0.56 0.08
CA GLU A 19 10.32 -0.46 -0.56
C GLU A 19 10.21 -0.63 -2.08
N ALA A 20 9.47 -1.65 -2.54
CA ALA A 20 9.25 -1.89 -3.97
C ALA A 20 8.50 -0.72 -4.65
N VAL A 21 7.48 -0.18 -4.00
CA VAL A 21 6.69 0.93 -4.53
C VAL A 21 7.47 2.23 -4.51
N ALA A 22 8.22 2.51 -3.44
CA ALA A 22 9.08 3.68 -3.33
C ALA A 22 10.10 3.71 -4.49
N TYR A 23 10.76 2.58 -4.74
CA TYR A 23 11.64 2.40 -5.89
C TYR A 23 10.94 2.70 -7.23
N ALA A 24 9.75 2.11 -7.46
CA ALA A 24 9.03 2.31 -8.72
C ALA A 24 8.43 3.71 -8.91
N PHE A 25 8.19 4.44 -7.82
CA PHE A 25 7.68 5.82 -7.84
C PHE A 25 8.81 6.86 -7.78
N GLY A 26 10.05 6.46 -7.52
CA GLY A 26 11.19 7.37 -7.40
C GLY A 26 11.10 8.28 -6.17
N ILE A 27 10.59 7.76 -5.06
CA ILE A 27 10.45 8.47 -3.77
C ILE A 27 11.18 7.70 -2.66
N GLU A 28 11.40 8.36 -1.51
CA GLU A 28 11.97 7.68 -0.34
C GLU A 28 10.90 6.81 0.35
N PRO A 29 11.22 5.60 0.85
CA PRO A 29 10.25 4.76 1.56
C PRO A 29 9.58 5.46 2.75
N GLU A 30 10.30 6.35 3.43
CA GLU A 30 9.82 7.15 4.56
C GLU A 30 8.68 8.09 4.16
N ASP A 31 8.62 8.54 2.90
CA ASP A 31 7.54 9.37 2.39
C ASP A 31 6.19 8.62 2.44
N ILE A 32 6.21 7.30 2.21
CA ILE A 32 5.03 6.45 2.29
C ILE A 32 4.52 6.36 3.73
N ASP A 33 5.39 6.43 4.74
CA ASP A 33 5.00 6.35 6.15
C ASP A 33 4.56 7.69 6.76
N GLN A 34 4.80 8.82 6.07
CA GLN A 34 4.39 10.14 6.56
C GLN A 34 2.89 10.21 6.88
N PRO A 35 2.49 10.71 8.06
CA PRO A 35 1.10 10.68 8.50
C PRO A 35 0.19 11.59 7.66
N THR A 36 0.76 12.66 7.09
CA THR A 36 0.04 13.58 6.22
C THR A 36 -0.16 13.00 4.82
N ARG A 37 -1.13 13.53 4.07
CA ARG A 37 -1.35 13.12 2.68
C ARG A 37 -0.13 13.36 1.80
N GLY A 38 0.60 14.45 2.06
CA GLY A 38 1.75 14.87 1.26
C GLY A 38 1.35 15.25 -0.17
N ALA A 39 2.31 15.18 -1.09
CA ALA A 39 2.07 15.36 -2.52
C ALA A 39 1.19 14.23 -3.09
N SER A 40 0.45 14.52 -4.16
CA SER A 40 -0.47 13.55 -4.78
C SER A 40 0.20 12.25 -5.22
N HIS A 41 1.44 12.32 -5.73
CA HIS A 41 2.19 11.15 -6.15
C HIS A 41 2.63 10.27 -4.96
N ILE A 42 2.97 10.86 -3.80
CA ILE A 42 3.27 10.14 -2.55
C ILE A 42 2.01 9.46 -2.00
N ALA A 43 0.87 10.16 -2.06
CA ALA A 43 -0.41 9.60 -1.66
C ALA A 43 -0.77 8.37 -2.51
N LEU A 44 -0.57 8.44 -3.83
CA LEU A 44 -0.78 7.31 -4.73
C LEU A 44 0.18 6.16 -4.43
N ALA A 45 1.47 6.44 -4.22
CA ALA A 45 2.45 5.42 -3.84
C ALA A 45 2.03 4.66 -2.58
N ARG A 46 1.55 5.37 -1.54
CA ARG A 46 1.01 4.74 -0.34
C ARG A 46 -0.19 3.85 -0.62
N GLN A 47 -1.12 4.32 -1.46
CA GLN A 47 -2.31 3.55 -1.84
C GLN A 47 -1.91 2.26 -2.59
N VAL A 48 -0.96 2.34 -3.52
CA VAL A 48 -0.41 1.19 -4.23
C VAL A 48 0.29 0.22 -3.28
N ALA A 49 1.11 0.69 -2.34
CA ALA A 49 1.77 -0.19 -1.36
C ALA A 49 0.77 -0.95 -0.48
N MET A 50 -0.34 -0.31 -0.11
CA MET A 50 -1.44 -0.94 0.63
C MET A 50 -2.20 -1.96 -0.23
N TYR A 51 -2.44 -1.65 -1.50
CA TYR A 51 -3.08 -2.54 -2.46
C TYR A 51 -2.25 -3.81 -2.70
N LEU A 52 -0.96 -3.68 -3.01
CA LEU A 52 -0.06 -4.83 -3.20
C LEU A 52 0.03 -5.69 -1.94
N ALA A 53 0.02 -5.06 -0.76
CA ALA A 53 -0.02 -5.81 0.49
C ALA A 53 -1.31 -6.65 0.65
N HIS A 54 -2.43 -6.14 0.14
CA HIS A 54 -3.71 -6.84 0.12
C HIS A 54 -3.69 -8.02 -0.86
N ILE A 55 -3.29 -7.80 -2.11
CA ILE A 55 -3.41 -8.82 -3.18
C ILE A 55 -2.26 -9.83 -3.18
N SER A 56 -1.00 -9.39 -3.04
CA SER A 56 0.17 -10.27 -3.17
C SER A 56 0.41 -11.14 -1.93
N PHE A 57 -0.12 -10.72 -0.78
CA PHE A 57 0.04 -11.45 0.49
C PHE A 57 -1.28 -11.83 1.16
N GLU A 58 -2.40 -11.62 0.47
CA GLU A 58 -3.77 -11.94 0.94
C GLU A 58 -4.09 -11.32 2.32
N LEU A 59 -3.49 -10.17 2.63
CA LEU A 59 -3.76 -9.50 3.90
C LEU A 59 -5.15 -8.88 3.85
N SER A 60 -5.98 -9.14 4.85
CA SER A 60 -7.27 -8.44 4.95
C SER A 60 -7.06 -6.92 5.11
N LEU A 61 -8.05 -6.12 4.70
CA LEU A 61 -7.98 -4.65 4.84
C LEU A 61 -7.65 -4.19 6.27
N SER A 62 -8.12 -4.92 7.28
CA SER A 62 -7.79 -4.64 8.68
C SER A 62 -6.31 -4.89 9.01
N ARG A 63 -5.72 -5.96 8.46
CA ARG A 63 -4.29 -6.29 8.63
C ARG A 63 -3.41 -5.31 7.87
N VAL A 64 -3.80 -4.93 6.65
CA VAL A 64 -3.13 -3.87 5.88
C VAL A 64 -3.16 -2.56 6.67
N ALA A 65 -4.34 -2.13 7.10
CA ALA A 65 -4.49 -0.89 7.88
C ALA A 65 -3.59 -0.88 9.12
N LEU A 66 -3.57 -1.99 9.87
CA LEU A 66 -2.72 -2.15 11.04
C LEU A 66 -1.22 -2.08 10.69
N ALA A 67 -0.76 -2.82 9.67
CA ALA A 67 0.64 -2.84 9.25
C ALA A 67 1.12 -1.50 8.66
N PHE A 68 0.21 -0.69 8.14
CA PHE A 68 0.47 0.66 7.64
C PHE A 68 0.17 1.78 8.66
N ARG A 69 -0.27 1.44 9.88
CA ARG A 69 -0.70 2.38 10.92
C ARG A 69 -1.76 3.38 10.41
N ARG A 70 -2.75 2.86 9.68
CA ARG A 70 -3.87 3.61 9.11
C ARG A 70 -5.21 3.05 9.59
N ASP A 71 -6.28 3.82 9.34
CA ASP A 71 -7.63 3.34 9.55
C ASP A 71 -8.03 2.29 8.49
N ARG A 72 -8.88 1.33 8.84
CA ARG A 72 -9.39 0.32 7.90
C ARG A 72 -10.05 0.96 6.68
N THR A 73 -10.77 2.07 6.86
CA THR A 73 -11.39 2.83 5.76
C THR A 73 -10.35 3.42 4.81
N THR A 74 -9.16 3.78 5.31
CA THR A 74 -8.04 4.23 4.47
C THR A 74 -7.52 3.09 3.59
N ALA A 75 -7.38 1.88 4.13
CA ALA A 75 -6.98 0.71 3.34
C ALA A 75 -8.03 0.33 2.28
N SER A 76 -9.31 0.37 2.66
CA SER A 76 -10.41 0.16 1.71
C SER A 76 -10.41 1.20 0.60
N HIS A 77 -10.25 2.47 0.95
CA HIS A 77 -10.20 3.57 -0.01
C HIS A 77 -8.98 3.43 -0.94
N ALA A 78 -7.81 3.05 -0.40
CA ALA A 78 -6.62 2.80 -1.19
C ALA A 78 -6.86 1.72 -2.25
N CYS A 79 -7.48 0.60 -1.87
CA CYS A 79 -7.79 -0.47 -2.83
C CYS A 79 -8.73 0.01 -3.93
N HIS A 80 -9.82 0.71 -3.59
CA HIS A 80 -10.73 1.27 -4.60
C HIS A 80 -10.02 2.24 -5.55
N VAL A 81 -9.20 3.16 -5.03
CA VAL A 81 -8.47 4.12 -5.86
C VAL A 81 -7.50 3.44 -6.83
N VAL A 82 -6.86 2.35 -6.41
CA VAL A 82 -5.95 1.60 -7.28
C VAL A 82 -6.74 0.83 -8.33
N GLU A 83 -7.80 0.11 -7.95
CA GLU A 83 -8.68 -0.62 -8.87
C GLU A 83 -9.29 0.31 -9.93
N ASP A 84 -9.86 1.45 -9.53
CA ASP A 84 -10.40 2.46 -10.45
C ASP A 84 -9.34 2.99 -11.44
N ARG A 85 -8.06 2.92 -11.07
CA ARG A 85 -6.94 3.41 -11.88
C ARG A 85 -6.33 2.34 -12.78
N ARG A 86 -6.59 1.06 -12.51
CA ARG A 86 -6.20 -0.05 -13.39
C ARG A 86 -6.99 -0.04 -14.71
N ASP A 87 -8.05 0.75 -14.81
CA ASP A 87 -8.72 1.06 -16.09
C ASP A 87 -7.80 1.81 -17.09
N ASP A 88 -6.71 2.43 -16.62
CA ASP A 88 -5.65 3.00 -17.45
C ASP A 88 -4.60 1.92 -17.79
N PRO A 89 -4.46 1.50 -19.06
CA PRO A 89 -3.53 0.43 -19.45
C PRO A 89 -2.07 0.71 -19.12
N ASP A 90 -1.65 1.98 -19.13
CA ASP A 90 -0.27 2.35 -18.80
C ASP A 90 -0.01 2.21 -17.30
N PHE A 91 -1.03 2.48 -16.48
CA PHE A 91 -0.96 2.27 -15.04
C PHE A 91 -1.00 0.78 -14.70
N ASP A 92 -1.90 0.03 -15.33
CA ASP A 92 -2.06 -1.42 -15.13
C ASP A 92 -0.76 -2.17 -15.47
N ALA A 93 -0.18 -1.93 -16.64
CA ALA A 93 1.08 -2.54 -17.06
C ALA A 93 2.27 -2.16 -16.14
N ARG A 94 2.23 -0.99 -15.50
CA ARG A 94 3.23 -0.62 -14.48
C ARG A 94 3.03 -1.39 -13.19
N LEU A 95 1.78 -1.60 -12.78
CA LEU A 95 1.42 -2.30 -11.55
C LEU A 95 1.71 -3.80 -11.67
N ASP A 96 1.42 -4.42 -12.82
CA ASP A 96 1.73 -5.83 -13.09
C ASP A 96 3.21 -6.16 -12.88
N ARG A 97 4.12 -5.24 -13.20
CA ARG A 97 5.57 -5.41 -12.96
C ARG A 97 5.96 -5.39 -11.48
N LEU A 98 5.11 -4.86 -10.61
CA LEU A 98 5.28 -4.88 -9.16
C LEU A 98 4.60 -6.08 -8.49
N GLU A 99 3.65 -6.71 -9.19
CA GLU A 99 2.93 -7.90 -8.72
C GLU A 99 3.71 -9.21 -8.93
N ALA A 100 4.60 -9.25 -9.95
CA ALA A 100 5.38 -10.43 -10.37
C ALA A 100 6.63 -10.71 -9.52
#